data_AF-A0A946HME3-F1
#
_entry.id   AF-A0A946HME3-F1
#
_cell.length_a   1.000
_cell.length_b   1.000
_cell.length_c   1.000
_cell.angle_alpha   90.00
_cell.angle_beta   90.00
_cell.angle_gamma   90.00
#
_symmetry.space_group_name_H-M   'P 1'
#
loop_
_entity.id
_entity.type
_entity.pdbx_description
1 polymer ?
#
loop_
_entity_poly.entity_id
_entity_poly.type
_entity_poly.pdbx_seq_one_letter_code
_entity_poly.pdbx_strand_id
1 'polypeptide(L)'
;MTDIPIPRGSLVKDRPLSGMTWLRVGGPAEYLFQPADPEDLAVFLRDLPCDTPVFPIGVGSNLIVRDGGMRGVVIRLGRGFNHIQIDGTTVTAGAAALDAHEARRAAEAGVDLGF
;
A
#
# COMPACT_ATOMS: atom_id res chain seq x y z
N MET A 1 -14.27 20.93 8.40
CA MET A 1 -14.04 19.48 8.39
C MET A 1 -13.83 19.10 6.94
N THR A 2 -12.68 18.55 6.60
CA THR A 2 -12.41 18.03 5.26
C THR A 2 -13.31 16.83 5.04
N ASP A 3 -14.12 16.85 3.98
CA ASP A 3 -15.07 15.78 3.69
C ASP A 3 -14.30 14.61 3.08
N ILE A 4 -13.99 13.60 3.89
CA ILE A 4 -13.23 12.43 3.44
C ILE A 4 -14.22 11.43 2.82
N PRO A 5 -14.02 10.99 1.57
CA PRO A 5 -14.94 10.06 0.91
C PRO A 5 -14.97 8.71 1.62
N ILE A 6 -16.11 8.02 1.53
CA ILE A 6 -16.30 6.68 2.10
C ILE A 6 -15.96 5.65 1.01
N PRO A 7 -14.86 4.88 1.13
CA PRO A 7 -14.51 3.85 0.16
C PRO A 7 -15.29 2.55 0.40
N ARG A 8 -15.20 1.60 -0.54
CA ARG A 8 -15.63 0.21 -0.33
C ARG A 8 -14.66 -0.55 0.56
N GLY A 9 -13.38 -0.24 0.44
CA GLY A 9 -12.31 -0.73 1.31
C GLY A 9 -12.39 -0.19 2.73
N SER A 10 -11.38 -0.52 3.54
CA SER A 10 -11.32 -0.07 4.94
C SER A 10 -10.73 1.32 5.04
N LEU A 11 -11.39 2.22 5.76
CA LEU A 11 -10.87 3.54 6.12
C LEU A 11 -10.92 3.70 7.64
N VAL A 12 -9.76 3.80 8.28
CA VAL A 12 -9.63 3.84 9.74
C VAL A 12 -8.94 5.13 10.17
N LYS A 13 -9.61 5.91 11.02
CA LYS A 13 -9.05 7.13 11.59
C LYS A 13 -8.06 6.81 12.74
N ASP A 14 -7.05 7.65 12.92
CA ASP A 14 -6.11 7.64 14.05
C ASP A 14 -5.41 6.28 14.25
N ARG A 15 -5.07 5.60 13.15
CA ARG A 15 -4.52 4.24 13.16
C ARG A 15 -3.02 4.25 13.50
N PRO A 16 -2.56 3.66 14.62
CA PRO A 16 -1.13 3.60 14.94
C PRO A 16 -0.32 2.85 13.88
N LEU A 17 0.73 3.48 13.35
CA LEU A 17 1.56 2.88 12.30
C LEU A 17 2.68 1.99 12.85
N SER A 18 3.01 2.08 14.14
CA SER A 18 3.96 1.17 14.81
C SER A 18 3.59 -0.31 14.67
N GLY A 19 2.30 -0.64 14.57
CA GLY A 19 1.84 -2.01 14.30
C GLY A 19 1.99 -2.46 12.84
N MET A 20 2.47 -1.59 11.94
CA MET A 20 2.53 -1.80 10.49
C MET A 20 3.93 -1.59 9.90
N THR A 21 4.87 -1.06 10.65
CA THR A 21 6.27 -0.90 10.25
C THR A 21 7.12 -2.02 10.84
N TRP A 22 8.20 -2.40 10.15
CA TRP A 22 9.09 -3.46 10.62
C TRP A 22 9.85 -3.06 11.88
N LEU A 23 10.24 -1.79 11.95
CA LEU A 23 10.94 -1.21 13.10
C LEU A 23 10.01 -1.01 14.31
N ARG A 24 8.70 -1.25 14.15
CA ARG A 24 7.68 -1.12 15.19
C ARG A 24 7.62 0.24 15.86
N VAL A 25 7.96 1.28 15.10
CA VAL A 25 7.90 2.70 15.49
C VAL A 25 6.89 3.44 14.62
N GLY A 26 6.37 4.54 15.14
CA GLY A 26 5.46 5.42 14.41
C GLY A 26 4.17 5.75 15.13
N GLY A 27 3.85 7.04 15.14
CA GLY A 27 2.57 7.56 15.58
C GLY A 27 1.40 7.19 14.65
N PRO A 28 0.21 7.75 14.89
CA PRO A 28 -0.98 7.44 14.11
C PRO A 28 -0.94 8.06 12.71
N ALA A 29 -1.49 7.36 11.72
CA ALA A 29 -2.01 7.99 10.52
C ALA A 29 -3.34 8.67 10.85
N GLU A 30 -3.55 9.90 10.39
CA GLU A 30 -4.83 10.59 10.49
C GLU A 30 -5.94 9.74 9.86
N TYR A 31 -5.70 9.23 8.65
CA TYR A 31 -6.49 8.14 8.06
C TYR A 31 -5.57 7.07 7.48
N LEU A 32 -5.89 5.80 7.75
CA LEU A 32 -5.36 4.65 7.01
C LEU A 32 -6.44 4.12 6.09
N PHE A 33 -6.19 4.16 4.79
CA PHE A 33 -7.02 3.58 3.75
C PHE A 33 -6.41 2.29 3.21
N GLN A 34 -7.21 1.22 3.16
CA GLN A 34 -6.90 -0.04 2.51
C GLN A 34 -7.95 -0.31 1.42
N PRO A 35 -7.64 0.01 0.14
CA PRO A 35 -8.59 -0.16 -0.95
C PRO A 35 -8.96 -1.63 -1.15
N ALA A 36 -10.20 -1.88 -1.56
CA ALA A 36 -10.66 -3.22 -1.92
C ALA A 36 -9.96 -3.73 -3.19
N ASP A 37 -9.79 -2.85 -4.18
CA ASP A 37 -9.26 -3.14 -5.51
C ASP A 37 -8.83 -1.82 -6.22
N PRO A 38 -8.29 -1.86 -7.45
CA PRO A 38 -7.85 -0.64 -8.17
C PRO A 38 -8.96 0.37 -8.44
N GLU A 39 -10.20 -0.07 -8.67
CA GLU A 39 -11.33 0.84 -8.92
C GLU A 39 -11.70 1.61 -7.64
N ASP A 40 -11.69 0.92 -6.48
CA ASP A 40 -11.90 1.55 -5.18
C ASP A 40 -10.84 2.63 -4.90
N LEU A 41 -9.58 2.33 -5.20
CA LEU A 41 -8.49 3.30 -5.05
C LEU A 41 -8.68 4.50 -5.98
N ALA A 42 -9.03 4.27 -7.25
CA ALA A 42 -9.21 5.33 -8.23
C ALA A 42 -10.39 6.25 -7.87
N VAL A 43 -11.53 5.67 -7.50
CA VAL A 43 -12.72 6.41 -7.05
C VAL A 43 -12.41 7.23 -5.80
N PHE A 44 -11.80 6.61 -4.79
CA PHE A 44 -11.44 7.31 -3.55
C PHE A 44 -10.50 8.49 -3.82
N LEU A 45 -9.45 8.29 -4.63
CA LEU A 45 -8.49 9.36 -4.96
C LEU A 45 -9.11 10.48 -5.81
N ARG A 46 -10.03 10.14 -6.73
CA ARG A 46 -10.74 11.12 -7.55
C ARG A 46 -11.61 12.04 -6.69
N ASP A 47 -12.28 11.45 -5.70
CA ASP A 47 -13.26 12.16 -4.87
C ASP A 47 -12.61 12.78 -3.61
N LEU A 48 -11.32 12.53 -3.38
CA LEU A 48 -10.54 13.10 -2.28
C LEU A 48 -10.23 14.59 -2.55
N PRO A 49 -10.37 15.50 -1.55
CA PRO A 49 -9.98 16.89 -1.73
C PRO A 49 -8.51 17.01 -2.16
N CYS A 50 -8.25 17.79 -3.21
CA CYS A 50 -6.95 17.83 -3.87
C CYS A 50 -5.79 18.31 -2.97
N ASP A 51 -6.09 18.99 -1.88
CA ASP A 51 -5.13 19.47 -0.89
C ASP A 51 -4.83 18.45 0.22
N THR A 52 -5.53 17.32 0.24
CA THR A 52 -5.33 16.26 1.23
C THR A 52 -4.02 15.51 0.95
N PRO A 53 -3.04 15.52 1.88
CA PRO A 53 -1.81 14.76 1.68
C PRO A 53 -2.09 13.26 1.57
N VAL A 54 -1.45 12.59 0.62
CA VAL A 54 -1.54 11.13 0.44
C VAL A 54 -0.15 10.52 0.53
N PHE A 55 -0.02 9.41 1.27
CA PHE A 55 1.25 8.69 1.39
C PHE A 55 1.06 7.17 1.25
N PRO A 56 1.55 6.54 0.18
CA PRO A 56 1.47 5.09 0.03
C PRO A 56 2.51 4.37 0.92
N ILE A 57 2.12 3.26 1.52
CA ILE A 57 3.01 2.35 2.25
C ILE A 57 2.84 0.91 1.76
N GLY A 58 3.96 0.19 1.68
CA GLY A 58 3.99 -1.26 1.53
C GLY A 58 3.92 -1.96 2.88
N VAL A 59 4.78 -2.96 3.09
CA VAL A 59 4.92 -3.65 4.38
C VAL A 59 5.76 -2.89 5.42
N GLY A 60 6.30 -1.71 5.08
CA GLY A 60 7.00 -0.84 6.02
C GLY A 60 8.40 -1.33 6.44
N SER A 61 9.11 -2.04 5.57
CA SER A 61 10.48 -2.54 5.81
C SER A 61 11.54 -1.44 5.81
N ASN A 62 11.28 -0.31 5.14
CA ASN A 62 12.19 0.82 5.03
C ASN A 62 11.51 2.16 5.36
N LEU A 63 10.69 2.17 6.41
CA LEU A 63 9.94 3.36 6.82
C LEU A 63 10.11 3.63 8.32
N ILE A 64 10.54 4.84 8.66
CA ILE A 64 10.55 5.37 10.03
C ILE A 64 9.52 6.49 10.11
N VAL A 65 8.40 6.20 10.77
CA VAL A 65 7.38 7.21 11.07
C VAL A 65 7.72 7.84 12.42
N ARG A 66 7.63 9.18 12.50
CA ARG A 66 7.81 9.91 13.77
C ARG A 66 6.64 9.63 14.72
N ASP A 67 6.86 9.75 16.03
CA ASP A 67 5.81 9.53 17.04
C ASP A 67 4.62 10.49 16.91
N GLY A 68 4.84 11.67 16.30
CA GLY A 68 3.78 12.61 15.95
C GLY A 68 2.86 12.16 14.82
N GLY A 69 3.13 11.02 14.18
CA GLY A 69 2.25 10.43 13.17
C GLY A 69 2.34 11.06 11.78
N MET A 70 1.31 10.81 10.98
CA MET A 70 1.19 11.26 9.59
C MET A 70 -0.16 11.92 9.35
N ARG A 71 -0.14 13.14 8.78
CA ARG A 71 -1.34 13.88 8.37
C ARG A 71 -1.87 13.39 7.02
N GLY A 72 -3.17 13.52 6.79
CA GLY A 72 -3.85 13.11 5.56
C GLY A 72 -4.11 11.60 5.50
N VAL A 73 -4.07 11.04 4.30
CA VAL A 73 -4.42 9.64 4.04
C VAL A 73 -3.17 8.80 3.76
N VAL A 74 -2.88 7.86 4.64
CA VAL A 74 -1.91 6.79 4.39
C VAL A 74 -2.62 5.65 3.66
N ILE A 75 -2.09 5.23 2.52
CA ILE A 75 -2.69 4.17 1.70
C ILE A 75 -1.85 2.90 1.82
N ARG A 76 -2.47 1.79 2.20
CA ARG A 76 -1.80 0.48 2.25
C ARG A 76 -2.49 -0.50 1.31
N LEU A 77 -1.77 -0.87 0.25
CA LEU A 77 -2.25 -1.83 -0.74
C LEU A 77 -2.18 -3.26 -0.16
N GLY A 78 -3.21 -4.06 -0.46
CA GLY A 78 -3.38 -5.41 0.07
C GLY A 78 -3.60 -6.46 -1.00
N ARG A 79 -4.43 -7.47 -0.70
CA ARG A 79 -4.68 -8.64 -1.57
C ARG A 79 -5.15 -8.28 -2.98
N GLY A 80 -5.88 -7.19 -3.18
CA GLY A 80 -6.30 -6.72 -4.50
C GLY A 80 -5.15 -6.28 -5.42
N PHE A 81 -3.93 -6.17 -4.88
CA PHE A 81 -2.77 -5.58 -5.56
C PHE A 81 -1.52 -6.47 -5.52
N ASN A 82 -1.64 -7.75 -5.17
CA ASN A 82 -0.49 -8.66 -5.01
C ASN A 82 -0.34 -9.71 -6.12
N HIS A 83 -0.96 -9.48 -7.28
CA HIS A 83 -0.89 -10.39 -8.42
C HIS A 83 0.55 -10.49 -8.95
N ILE A 84 0.91 -11.67 -9.45
CA ILE A 84 2.18 -11.90 -10.15
C ILE A 84 1.84 -12.73 -11.39
N GLN A 85 2.11 -12.17 -12.57
CA GLN A 85 1.91 -12.80 -13.88
C GLN A 85 3.24 -12.91 -14.60
N ILE A 86 3.44 -14.02 -15.30
CA ILE A 86 4.66 -14.30 -16.05
C ILE A 86 4.25 -14.65 -17.48
N ASP A 87 4.79 -13.91 -18.45
CA ASP A 87 4.60 -14.13 -19.88
C ASP A 87 5.98 -14.17 -20.57
N GLY A 88 6.41 -15.38 -20.94
CA GLY A 88 7.78 -15.63 -21.38
C GLY A 88 8.79 -15.19 -20.32
N THR A 89 9.61 -14.20 -20.66
CA THR A 89 10.61 -13.61 -19.76
C THR A 89 10.14 -12.30 -19.09
N THR A 90 8.88 -11.91 -19.29
CA THR A 90 8.31 -10.70 -18.69
C THR A 90 7.55 -11.06 -17.43
N VAL A 91 7.90 -10.43 -16.31
CA VAL A 91 7.17 -10.55 -15.04
C VAL A 91 6.41 -9.24 -14.77
N THR A 92 5.10 -9.35 -14.57
CA THR A 92 4.24 -8.25 -14.12
C THR A 92 3.80 -8.53 -12.70
N ALA A 93 4.25 -7.69 -11.77
CA ALA A 93 3.92 -7.78 -10.35
C ALA A 93 3.08 -6.58 -9.91
N GLY A 94 2.03 -6.85 -9.13
CA GLY A 94 1.24 -5.83 -8.48
C GLY A 94 2.00 -5.17 -7.33
N ALA A 95 1.66 -3.91 -7.02
CA ALA A 95 2.39 -3.09 -6.06
C ALA A 95 2.36 -3.59 -4.59
N ALA A 96 1.54 -4.59 -4.27
CA ALA A 96 1.53 -5.27 -2.96
C ALA A 96 2.13 -6.69 -3.01
N ALA A 97 2.71 -7.10 -4.14
CA ALA A 97 3.50 -8.33 -4.20
C ALA A 97 4.72 -8.21 -3.30
N LEU A 98 5.00 -9.25 -2.51
CA LEU A 98 6.26 -9.32 -1.77
C LEU A 98 7.37 -9.67 -2.75
N ASP A 99 8.47 -8.93 -2.68
CA ASP A 99 9.71 -9.17 -3.43
C ASP A 99 10.15 -10.65 -3.37
N ALA A 100 10.11 -11.27 -2.19
CA ALA A 100 10.44 -12.67 -2.00
C ALA A 100 9.48 -13.62 -2.75
N HIS A 101 8.19 -13.27 -2.84
CA HIS A 101 7.21 -14.08 -3.59
C HIS A 101 7.38 -13.92 -5.09
N GLU A 102 7.68 -12.70 -5.56
CA GLU A 102 8.00 -12.41 -6.96
C GLU A 102 9.23 -13.20 -7.40
N ALA A 103 10.35 -13.08 -6.68
CA ALA A 103 11.59 -13.78 -6.99
C ALA A 103 11.41 -15.30 -7.02
N ARG A 104 10.66 -15.85 -6.05
CA ARG A 104 10.37 -17.30 -6.01
C ARG A 104 9.57 -17.75 -7.23
N ARG A 105 8.52 -17.00 -7.62
CA ARG A 105 7.69 -17.35 -8.78
C ARG A 105 8.46 -17.24 -10.09
N ALA A 106 9.31 -16.24 -10.24
CA ALA A 106 10.16 -16.11 -11.41
C ALA A 106 11.14 -17.31 -11.50
N ALA A 107 11.80 -17.67 -10.40
CA ALA A 107 12.69 -18.83 -10.35
C ALA A 107 11.96 -20.14 -10.69
N GLU A 108 10.75 -20.36 -10.15
CA GLU A 108 9.90 -21.52 -10.48
C GLU A 108 9.55 -21.60 -11.97
N ALA A 109 9.44 -20.45 -12.64
CA ALA A 109 9.18 -20.34 -14.07
C ALA A 109 10.46 -20.35 -14.94
N GLY A 110 11.65 -20.47 -14.34
CA GLY A 110 12.93 -20.40 -15.05
C GLY A 110 13.25 -19.01 -15.60
N VAL A 111 12.66 -17.96 -15.03
CA VAL A 111 12.90 -16.56 -15.39
C VAL A 111 13.91 -15.96 -14.41
N ASP A 112 15.03 -15.45 -14.94
CA ASP A 112 16.02 -14.71 -14.16
C ASP A 112 15.59 -13.24 -14.02
N LEU A 113 15.50 -12.75 -12.77
CA LEU A 113 15.23 -11.35 -12.45
C LEU A 113 16.50 -10.56 -12.12
N GLY A 114 17.67 -11.21 -12.18
CA GLY A 114 18.97 -10.56 -12.03
C GLY A 114 19.22 -9.53 -13.13
N PHE A 115 20.01 -8.52 -12.77
CA PHE A 115 20.53 -7.49 -13.66
C PHE A 115 22.05 -7.63 -13.82
#